data_AF-A0A845CF33-F1
#
_entry.id   AF-A0A845CF33-F1
#
_cell.length_a   1.000
_cell.length_b   1.000
_cell.length_c   1.000
_cell.angle_alpha   90.00
_cell.angle_beta   90.00
_cell.angle_gamma   90.00
#
_symmetry.space_group_name_H-M   'P 1'
#
loop_
_entity.id
_entity.type
_entity.pdbx_description
1 polymer ?
#
loop_
_entity_poly.entity_id
_entity_poly.type
_entity_poly.pdbx_seq_one_letter_code
_entity_poly.pdbx_strand_id
1 'polypeptide(L)'
;MSNITMLDIEDLKKTKLAPFLNKALKHRAPDPAFHAMQGHNEDLAKSMYLAWGTVFNTGVIDHKLKEIIRVQLSRRAFCNY
;
A
#
# COMPACT_ATOMS: atom_id res chain seq x y z
N MET A 1 -15.07 6.78 -0.70
CA MET A 1 -14.32 7.93 -1.26
C MET A 1 -13.40 8.47 -0.19
N SER A 2 -12.21 8.93 -0.56
CA SER A 2 -11.24 9.51 0.38
C SER A 2 -11.76 10.84 0.93
N ASN A 3 -11.53 11.10 2.22
CA ASN A 3 -11.82 12.39 2.86
C ASN A 3 -10.62 13.36 2.78
N ILE A 4 -9.54 12.95 2.10
CA ILE A 4 -8.33 13.74 1.88
C ILE A 4 -8.05 13.85 0.38
N THR A 5 -7.39 14.94 0.00
CA THR A 5 -6.92 15.14 -1.37
C THR A 5 -6.01 14.00 -1.79
N MET A 6 -6.22 13.48 -3.00
CA MET A 6 -5.34 12.48 -3.59
C MET A 6 -4.15 13.18 -4.23
N LEU A 7 -2.93 12.84 -3.80
CA LEU A 7 -1.73 13.40 -4.41
C LEU A 7 -1.51 12.86 -5.82
N ASP A 8 -1.00 13.71 -6.70
CA ASP A 8 -0.65 13.34 -8.06
C ASP A 8 0.55 12.38 -8.08
N ILE A 9 0.48 11.37 -8.94
CA ILE A 9 1.51 10.33 -9.04
C ILE A 9 2.84 10.91 -9.54
N GLU A 10 2.81 11.88 -10.46
CA GLU A 10 4.02 12.51 -10.98
C GLU A 10 4.71 13.39 -9.93
N ASP A 11 3.94 13.99 -9.03
CA ASP A 11 4.51 14.71 -7.88
C ASP A 11 5.13 13.75 -6.86
N LEU A 12 4.47 12.62 -6.59
CA LEU A 12 5.01 11.58 -5.71
C LEU A 12 6.33 10.97 -6.23
N LYS A 13 6.50 10.87 -7.55
CA LYS A 13 7.77 10.42 -8.17
C LYS A 13 8.96 11.34 -7.91
N LYS A 14 8.72 12.60 -7.50
CA LYS A 14 9.79 13.54 -7.14
C LYS A 14 10.24 13.41 -5.67
N THR A 15 9.53 12.61 -4.87
CA THR A 15 9.79 12.41 -3.44
C THR A 15 10.64 11.15 -3.18
N LYS A 16 10.98 10.89 -1.90
CA LYS A 16 11.64 9.62 -1.51
C LYS A 16 10.75 8.39 -1.68
N LEU A 17 9.47 8.55 -2.04
CA LEU A 17 8.55 7.44 -2.30
C LEU A 17 8.69 6.82 -3.69
N ALA A 18 9.40 7.48 -4.62
CA ALA A 18 9.50 7.05 -6.02
C ALA A 18 9.88 5.57 -6.21
N PRO A 19 10.86 4.99 -5.48
CA PRO A 19 11.22 3.58 -5.64
C PRO A 19 10.07 2.62 -5.28
N PHE A 20 9.29 2.95 -4.24
CA PHE A 20 8.16 2.15 -3.76
C PHE A 20 6.98 2.26 -4.72
N LEU A 21 6.70 3.47 -5.19
CA LEU A 21 5.68 3.75 -6.19
C LEU A 21 5.96 3.00 -7.50
N ASN A 22 7.20 3.04 -8.00
CA ASN A 22 7.58 2.33 -9.23
C ASN A 22 7.40 0.82 -9.09
N LYS A 23 7.75 0.25 -7.93
CA LYS A 23 7.53 -1.16 -7.63
C LYS A 23 6.04 -1.49 -7.54
N ALA A 24 5.25 -0.65 -6.88
CA ALA A 24 3.81 -0.81 -6.76
C ALA A 24 3.11 -0.76 -8.13
N LEU A 25 3.48 0.19 -9.00
CA LEU A 25 2.95 0.31 -10.36
C LEU A 25 3.29 -0.92 -11.21
N LYS A 26 4.52 -1.45 -11.08
CA LYS A 26 4.96 -2.65 -11.80
C LYS A 26 4.18 -3.90 -11.38
N HIS A 27 3.98 -4.10 -10.09
CA HIS A 27 3.34 -5.30 -9.54
C HIS A 27 1.84 -5.15 -9.31
N ARG A 28 1.29 -3.94 -9.50
CA ARG A 28 -0.07 -3.55 -9.15
C ARG A 28 -0.42 -3.84 -7.67
N ALA A 29 0.57 -3.72 -6.78
CA ALA A 29 0.44 -4.01 -5.36
C ALA A 29 1.51 -3.29 -4.51
N PRO A 30 1.12 -2.54 -3.45
CA PRO A 30 -0.25 -2.15 -3.11
C PRO A 30 -0.85 -1.26 -4.19
N ASP A 31 -2.17 -1.01 -4.12
CA ASP A 31 -2.85 -0.14 -5.09
C ASP A 31 -2.18 1.25 -5.18
N PRO A 32 -2.06 1.85 -6.38
CA PRO A 32 -1.42 3.17 -6.53
C PRO A 32 -2.05 4.27 -5.64
N ALA A 33 -3.36 4.20 -5.37
CA ALA A 33 -4.04 5.15 -4.49
C ALA A 33 -3.54 5.09 -3.04
N PHE A 34 -2.91 3.98 -2.61
CA PHE A 34 -2.21 3.90 -1.32
C PHE A 34 -1.18 5.03 -1.17
N HIS A 35 -0.33 5.22 -2.19
CA HIS A 35 0.71 6.25 -2.16
C HIS A 35 0.10 7.65 -2.30
N ALA A 36 -0.97 7.80 -3.08
CA ALA A 36 -1.70 9.06 -3.22
C ALA A 36 -2.36 9.53 -1.91
N MET A 37 -2.83 8.61 -1.07
CA MET A 37 -3.38 8.92 0.26
C MET A 37 -2.30 9.10 1.33
N GLN A 38 -1.33 8.19 1.41
CA GLN A 38 -0.34 8.22 2.49
C GLN A 38 0.79 9.22 2.22
N GLY A 39 1.01 9.60 0.96
CA GLY A 39 2.13 10.43 0.52
C GLY A 39 2.16 11.84 1.11
N HIS A 40 1.08 12.30 1.75
CA HIS A 40 1.08 13.53 2.55
C HIS A 40 2.09 13.50 3.69
N ASN A 41 2.47 12.29 4.14
CA ASN A 41 3.59 12.08 5.04
C ASN A 41 4.51 10.98 4.47
N GLU A 42 5.59 11.39 3.83
CA GLU A 42 6.50 10.49 3.13
C GLU A 42 7.15 9.43 4.04
N ASP A 43 7.46 9.78 5.30
CA ASP A 43 8.06 8.83 6.25
C ASP A 43 7.07 7.78 6.72
N LEU A 44 5.82 8.19 6.96
CA LEU A 44 4.73 7.28 7.29
C LEU A 44 4.43 6.35 6.11
N ALA A 45 4.28 6.91 4.91
CA ALA A 45 4.01 6.13 3.70
C ALA A 45 5.09 5.07 3.44
N LYS A 46 6.37 5.46 3.54
CA LYS A 46 7.51 4.54 3.42
C LYS A 46 7.44 3.44 4.48
N SER A 47 7.25 3.81 5.75
CA SER A 47 7.17 2.85 6.86
C SER A 47 6.04 1.84 6.66
N MET A 48 4.87 2.31 6.25
CA MET A 48 3.72 1.46 5.96
C MET A 48 3.95 0.53 4.77
N TYR A 49 4.57 1.03 3.69
CA TYR A 49 4.91 0.19 2.53
C TYR A 49 5.87 -0.94 2.92
N LEU A 50 6.89 -0.64 3.72
CA LEU A 50 7.85 -1.64 4.20
C LEU A 50 7.17 -2.67 5.10
N ALA A 51 6.35 -2.23 6.05
CA ALA A 51 5.59 -3.14 6.92
C ALA A 51 4.67 -4.06 6.12
N TRP A 52 3.90 -3.50 5.19
CA TRP A 52 3.05 -4.27 4.27
C TRP A 52 3.88 -5.29 3.48
N GLY A 53 4.98 -4.85 2.88
CA GLY A 53 5.88 -5.72 2.11
C GLY A 53 6.45 -6.87 2.94
N THR A 54 6.85 -6.62 4.19
CA THR A 54 7.32 -7.66 5.11
C THR A 54 6.22 -8.67 5.41
N VAL A 55 5.02 -8.21 5.77
CA VAL A 55 3.89 -9.09 6.09
C VAL A 55 3.54 -10.00 4.91
N PHE A 56 3.41 -9.45 3.70
CA PHE A 56 2.92 -10.21 2.55
C PHE A 56 4.00 -10.99 1.79
N ASN A 57 5.25 -10.53 1.77
CA ASN A 57 6.30 -11.13 0.93
C ASN A 57 7.33 -11.97 1.68
N THR A 58 7.30 -12.01 3.02
CA THR A 58 8.31 -12.73 3.82
C THR A 58 7.70 -13.68 4.86
N GLY A 59 8.50 -14.55 5.48
CA GLY A 59 8.06 -15.45 6.55
C GLY A 59 7.60 -16.83 6.05
N VAL A 60 7.10 -17.65 6.98
CA VAL A 60 6.83 -19.09 6.76
C VAL A 60 5.42 -19.41 6.28
N ILE A 61 4.49 -18.46 6.38
CA ILE A 61 3.11 -18.65 5.98
C ILE A 61 2.97 -18.39 4.48
N ASP A 62 2.27 -19.29 3.79
CA ASP A 62 1.99 -19.18 2.36
C ASP A 62 1.27 -17.85 2.02
N HIS A 63 1.67 -17.25 0.90
CA HIS A 63 1.13 -15.94 0.47
C HIS A 63 -0.38 -15.99 0.25
N LYS A 64 -0.92 -17.08 -0.34
CA LYS A 64 -2.36 -17.23 -0.56
C LYS A 64 -3.13 -17.24 0.76
N LEU A 65 -2.59 -17.90 1.78
CA LEU A 65 -3.22 -17.92 3.11
C LEU A 65 -3.25 -16.50 3.73
N LYS A 66 -2.17 -15.73 3.60
CA LYS A 66 -2.15 -14.33 4.07
C LYS A 66 -3.20 -13.46 3.38
N GLU A 67 -3.38 -13.64 2.07
CA GLU A 67 -4.40 -12.92 1.31
C GLU A 67 -5.82 -13.31 1.73
N ILE A 68 -6.08 -14.60 1.99
CA ILE A 68 -7.37 -15.06 2.54
C ILE A 68 -7.64 -14.39 3.89
N ILE A 69 -6.66 -14.39 4.81
CA ILE A 69 -6.78 -13.73 6.11
C ILE A 69 -7.07 -12.23 5.93
N ARG A 70 -6.32 -11.54 5.06
CA ARG A 70 -6.51 -10.11 4.77
C ARG A 70 -7.94 -9.80 4.32
N VAL A 71 -8.46 -10.55 3.35
CA VAL A 71 -9.82 -10.34 2.82
C VAL A 71 -10.89 -10.63 3.89
N GLN A 72 -10.73 -11.69 4.68
CA GLN A 72 -11.67 -12.02 5.76
C GLN A 72 -11.71 -10.93 6.83
N LEU A 73 -10.54 -10.40 7.22
CA LEU A 73 -10.45 -9.28 8.16
C LEU A 73 -11.08 -8.00 7.60
N SER A 74 -10.79 -7.64 6.35
CA SER A 74 -11.37 -6.48 5.68
C SER A 74 -12.90 -6.55 5.64
N ARG A 75 -13.47 -7.71 5.28
CA ARG A 75 -14.93 -7.92 5.27
C ARG A 75 -15.55 -7.74 6.64
N ARG A 76 -14.93 -8.31 7.69
CA ARG A 76 -15.40 -8.19 9.08
C ARG A 76 -15.34 -6.75 9.59
N ALA A 77 -14.40 -5.96 9.08
CA ALA A 77 -14.23 -4.55 9.40
C ALA A 77 -15.03 -3.61 8.48
N PHE A 78 -15.85 -4.14 7.55
CA PHE A 78 -16.56 -3.35 6.53
C PHE A 78 -15.63 -2.46 5.68
N CYS A 79 -14.39 -2.89 5.48
CA CYS A 79 -13.42 -2.23 4.62
C CYS A 79 -13.62 -2.72 3.17
N ASN A 80 -14.38 -1.94 2.40
CA ASN A 80 -14.86 -2.29 1.06
C ASN A 80 -14.04 -1.67 -0.09
N TYR A 81 -12.91 -1.03 0.23
CA TYR A 81 -11.96 -0.53 -0.76
C TYR A 81 -11.23 -1.68 -1.46
#